data_AF-A0A2I1HUM9-F1
#
_entry.id   AF-A0A2I1HUM9-F1
#
_cell.length_a   1.000
_cell.length_b   1.000
_cell.length_c   1.000
_cell.angle_alpha   90.00
_cell.angle_beta   90.00
_cell.angle_gamma   90.00
#
_symmetry.space_group_name_H-M   'P 1'
#
loop_
_entity.id
_entity.type
_entity.pdbx_description
1 polymer ?
#
loop_
_entity_poly.entity_id
_entity_poly.type
_entity_poly.pdbx_seq_one_letter_code
_entity_poly.pdbx_strand_id
1 'polypeptide(L)'
;IKGPSELLKLKTILFPWSFPTDIMHLFFENMAPQMYAHWTGKFFNNIPMSNDYELSKSQWEIIGAQMEKIKKDMPNEIGRPPRDILKYHNGYKAVEWRNWIILFSLPLLRKYLDKRHLQGWSNIVKAVKLCLEPVISEDQVDDVQQLLKKFLDYYERFVVYF
;
A
#
# COMPACT_ATOMS: atom_id res chain seq x y z
N ILE A 1 2.46 28.57 -1.68
CA ILE A 1 3.67 28.99 -0.93
C ILE A 1 4.84 28.83 -1.89
N LYS A 2 5.50 29.91 -2.30
CA LYS A 2 6.70 29.86 -3.18
C LYS A 2 7.81 30.63 -2.47
N GLY A 3 8.90 29.94 -2.16
CA GLY A 3 10.07 30.45 -1.43
C GLY A 3 10.80 29.31 -0.70
N PRO A 4 12.13 29.36 -0.52
CA PRO A 4 12.86 28.36 0.25
C PRO A 4 12.34 28.36 1.70
N SER A 5 12.13 27.17 2.26
CA SER A 5 11.64 27.00 3.64
C SER A 5 12.56 27.71 4.64
N GLU A 6 11.99 28.41 5.62
CA GLU A 6 12.75 29.01 6.73
C GLU A 6 13.56 27.97 7.51
N LEU A 7 13.12 26.70 7.49
CA LEU A 7 13.85 25.58 8.08
C LEU A 7 15.23 25.36 7.43
N LEU A 8 15.44 25.76 6.17
CA LEU A 8 16.74 25.66 5.50
C LEU A 8 17.79 26.59 6.12
N LYS A 9 17.38 27.59 6.92
CA LYS A 9 18.29 28.50 7.62
C LYS A 9 18.82 27.91 8.93
N LEU A 10 18.21 26.84 9.43
CA LEU A 10 18.60 26.21 10.69
C LEU A 10 19.79 25.29 10.48
N LYS A 11 20.96 25.66 11.02
CA LYS A 11 22.21 24.88 10.92
C LYS A 11 22.15 23.50 11.59
N THR A 12 21.15 23.26 12.43
CA THR A 12 20.91 22.00 13.15
C THR A 12 20.03 21.02 12.38
N ILE A 13 19.45 21.43 11.24
CA ILE A 13 18.59 20.59 10.41
C ILE A 13 19.30 20.30 9.09
N LEU A 14 19.49 19.02 8.79
CA LEU A 14 20.03 18.52 7.54
C LEU A 14 18.89 18.02 6.67
N PHE A 15 18.55 18.75 5.61
CA PHE A 15 17.55 18.28 4.66
C PHE A 15 18.15 17.24 3.68
N PRO A 16 17.48 16.09 3.43
CA PRO A 16 16.24 15.61 4.04
C PRO A 16 16.45 14.76 5.31
N TRP A 17 17.70 14.45 5.69
CA TRP A 17 18.07 13.49 6.73
C TRP A 17 17.53 13.73 8.15
N SER A 18 17.18 14.97 8.49
CA SER A 18 16.58 15.33 9.77
C SER A 18 15.09 15.03 9.84
N PHE A 19 14.47 14.57 8.76
CA PHE A 19 13.07 14.17 8.72
C PHE A 19 12.99 12.70 8.35
N PRO A 20 12.40 11.84 9.20
CA PRO A 20 12.15 10.46 8.81
C PRO A 20 11.20 10.44 7.61
N THR A 21 11.33 9.45 6.73
CA THR A 21 10.36 9.25 5.65
C THR A 21 8.98 9.04 6.26
N ASP A 22 8.04 9.91 5.93
CA ASP A 22 6.70 9.82 6.48
C ASP A 22 5.92 8.65 5.85
N ILE A 23 4.95 8.15 6.62
CA ILE A 23 4.11 7.01 6.23
C ILE A 23 3.33 7.28 4.93
N MET A 24 2.99 8.54 4.65
CA MET A 24 2.18 8.92 3.50
C MET A 24 2.96 8.68 2.21
N HIS A 25 4.18 9.20 2.12
CA HIS A 25 5.00 8.98 0.94
C HIS A 25 5.52 7.55 0.87
N LEU A 26 5.91 6.94 1.99
CA LEU A 26 6.47 5.59 1.98
C LEU A 26 5.43 4.53 1.59
N PHE A 27 4.34 4.44 2.34
CA PHE A 27 3.38 3.35 2.15
C PHE A 27 2.27 3.71 1.16
N PHE A 28 1.78 4.95 1.18
CA PHE A 28 0.58 5.29 0.41
C PHE A 28 0.92 5.75 -1.01
N GLU A 29 1.87 6.67 -1.18
CA GLU A 29 2.19 7.21 -2.50
C GLU A 29 3.25 6.41 -3.26
N ASN A 30 4.05 5.58 -2.57
CA ASN A 30 5.02 4.68 -3.22
C ASN A 30 4.59 3.22 -3.20
N MET A 31 4.55 2.58 -2.01
CA MET A 31 4.37 1.13 -1.94
C MET A 31 3.02 0.66 -2.50
N ALA A 32 1.91 1.33 -2.14
CA ALA A 32 0.58 0.92 -2.60
C ALA A 32 0.42 0.92 -4.13
N PRO A 33 0.77 2.00 -4.87
CA PRO A 33 0.68 1.98 -6.33
C PRO A 33 1.66 1.00 -6.96
N GLN A 34 2.85 0.80 -6.38
CA GLN A 34 3.81 -0.20 -6.87
C GLN A 34 3.27 -1.63 -6.71
N MET A 35 2.67 -1.95 -5.57
CA MET A 35 2.05 -3.26 -5.34
C MET A 35 0.82 -3.48 -6.22
N TYR A 36 0.04 -2.44 -6.49
CA TYR A 36 -1.02 -2.49 -7.49
C TYR A 36 -0.47 -2.76 -8.89
N ALA A 37 0.61 -2.08 -9.30
CA ALA A 37 1.30 -2.37 -10.57
C ALA A 37 1.80 -3.82 -10.63
N HIS A 38 2.28 -4.35 -9.50
CA HIS A 38 2.75 -5.73 -9.38
C HIS A 38 1.61 -6.74 -9.62
N TRP A 39 0.47 -6.59 -8.94
CA TRP A 39 -0.68 -7.47 -9.16
C TRP A 39 -1.39 -7.30 -10.50
N THR A 40 -1.13 -6.20 -11.22
CA THR A 40 -1.64 -5.98 -12.58
C THR A 40 -0.65 -6.44 -13.67
N GLY A 41 0.51 -7.01 -13.28
CA GLY A 41 1.56 -7.44 -14.21
C GLY A 41 2.31 -6.30 -14.89
N LYS A 42 2.16 -5.06 -14.42
CA LYS A 42 2.79 -3.85 -15.00
C LYS A 42 4.08 -3.44 -14.31
N PHE A 43 4.48 -4.14 -13.25
CA PHE A 43 5.67 -3.80 -12.47
C PHE A 43 6.95 -4.33 -13.12
N PHE A 44 6.96 -5.58 -13.57
CA PHE A 44 8.08 -6.19 -14.27
C PHE A 44 7.79 -6.29 -15.77
N ASN A 45 8.48 -5.49 -16.58
CA ASN A 45 8.27 -5.47 -18.03
C ASN A 45 8.92 -6.65 -18.79
N ASN A 46 9.78 -7.44 -18.12
CA ASN A 46 10.73 -8.33 -18.78
C ASN A 46 10.70 -9.80 -18.31
N ILE A 47 9.68 -10.23 -17.57
CA ILE A 47 9.58 -11.63 -17.12
C ILE A 47 8.55 -12.36 -17.99
N PRO A 48 8.93 -13.38 -18.78
CA PRO A 48 8.05 -14.01 -19.76
C PRO A 48 6.95 -14.91 -19.15
N MET A 49 6.91 -15.07 -17.83
CA MET A 49 6.06 -16.03 -17.15
C MET A 49 4.85 -15.35 -16.54
N SER A 50 3.65 -15.89 -16.81
CA SER A 50 2.43 -15.56 -16.07
C SER A 50 2.67 -15.91 -14.61
N ASN A 51 2.74 -14.90 -13.75
CA ASN A 51 3.01 -15.09 -12.34
C ASN A 51 1.73 -15.43 -11.57
N ASP A 52 1.82 -16.28 -10.55
CA ASP A 52 0.68 -16.70 -9.72
C ASP A 52 0.15 -15.61 -8.77
N TYR A 53 0.85 -14.48 -8.70
CA TYR A 53 0.45 -13.27 -7.99
C TYR A 53 -0.30 -12.24 -8.86
N GLU A 54 -0.43 -12.47 -10.18
CA GLU A 54 -1.08 -11.54 -11.11
C GLU A 54 -2.58 -11.80 -11.26
N LEU A 55 -3.35 -10.72 -11.26
CA LEU A 55 -4.79 -10.75 -11.51
C LEU A 55 -5.06 -10.30 -12.94
N SER A 56 -5.93 -11.06 -13.62
CA SER A 56 -6.43 -10.72 -14.95
C SER A 56 -7.28 -9.43 -14.94
N LYS A 57 -7.41 -8.81 -16.11
CA LYS A 57 -8.22 -7.60 -16.28
C LYS A 57 -9.67 -7.78 -15.83
N SER A 58 -10.30 -8.91 -16.13
CA SER A 58 -11.70 -9.19 -15.76
C SER A 58 -11.88 -9.31 -14.24
N GLN A 59 -10.88 -9.85 -13.52
CA GLN A 59 -10.89 -9.87 -12.06
C GLN A 59 -10.80 -8.45 -11.49
N TRP A 60 -9.95 -7.59 -12.05
CA TRP A 60 -9.88 -6.19 -11.66
C TRP A 60 -11.16 -5.39 -11.96
N GLU A 61 -11.85 -5.69 -13.08
CA GLU A 61 -13.16 -5.11 -13.38
C GLU A 61 -14.20 -5.47 -12.31
N ILE A 62 -14.20 -6.72 -11.82
CA ILE A 62 -15.06 -7.17 -10.72
C ILE A 62 -14.71 -6.42 -9.43
N ILE A 63 -13.42 -6.31 -9.08
CA ILE A 63 -12.96 -5.57 -7.89
C ILE A 63 -13.39 -4.11 -7.96
N GLY A 64 -13.17 -3.44 -9.10
CA GLY A 64 -13.58 -2.05 -9.32
C GLY A 64 -15.08 -1.84 -9.17
N ALA A 65 -15.90 -2.74 -9.73
CA ALA A 65 -17.35 -2.72 -9.57
C ALA A 65 -17.80 -2.95 -8.11
N GLN A 66 -17.13 -3.83 -7.37
CA GLN A 66 -17.40 -4.04 -5.95
C GLN A 66 -17.10 -2.78 -5.13
N MET A 67 -15.99 -2.09 -5.40
CA MET A 67 -15.64 -0.83 -4.74
C MET A 67 -16.70 0.25 -4.98
N GLU A 68 -17.18 0.42 -6.22
CA GLU A 68 -18.24 1.39 -6.54
C GLU A 68 -19.58 1.03 -5.88
N LYS A 69 -19.88 -0.26 -5.72
CA LYS A 69 -21.10 -0.68 -5.00
C LYS A 69 -21.02 -0.32 -3.52
N ILE A 70 -19.90 -0.64 -2.85
CA ILE A 70 -19.68 -0.36 -1.42
C ILE A 70 -19.70 1.14 -1.11
N LYS A 71 -19.33 1.97 -2.08
CA LYS A 71 -19.32 3.44 -1.95
C LYS A 71 -20.60 4.02 -1.33
N LYS A 72 -21.77 3.46 -1.66
CA LYS A 72 -23.07 3.94 -1.15
C LYS A 72 -23.31 3.59 0.31
N ASP A 73 -22.71 2.50 0.78
CA ASP A 73 -22.93 1.94 2.11
C ASP A 73 -21.80 2.33 3.09
N MET A 74 -20.79 3.09 2.63
CA MET A 74 -19.66 3.48 3.46
C MET A 74 -20.05 4.57 4.47
N PRO A 75 -19.83 4.35 5.79
CA PRO A 75 -20.00 5.39 6.78
C PRO A 75 -19.08 6.58 6.53
N ASN A 76 -19.60 7.80 6.69
CA ASN A 76 -18.82 9.04 6.53
C ASN A 76 -17.60 9.10 7.46
N GLU A 77 -17.65 8.41 8.60
CA GLU A 77 -16.56 8.31 9.60
C GLU A 77 -15.30 7.62 9.04
N ILE A 78 -15.44 6.73 8.04
CA ILE A 78 -14.33 6.06 7.37
C ILE A 78 -13.61 7.04 6.40
N GLY A 79 -14.22 8.19 6.13
CA GLY A 79 -13.67 9.26 5.33
C GLY A 79 -14.08 9.15 3.86
N ARG A 80 -13.11 9.20 2.96
CA ARG A 80 -13.38 9.33 1.53
C ARG A 80 -13.96 8.01 0.96
N PRO A 81 -15.14 8.06 0.31
CA PRO A 81 -15.73 6.87 -0.31
C PRO A 81 -14.81 6.25 -1.36
N PRO A 82 -14.77 4.90 -1.47
CA PRO A 82 -13.95 4.23 -2.49
C PRO A 82 -14.40 4.61 -3.89
N ARG A 83 -13.45 4.60 -4.82
CA ARG A 83 -13.67 4.72 -6.26
C ARG A 83 -13.15 3.46 -6.93
N ASP A 84 -13.60 3.16 -8.14
CA ASP A 84 -13.05 2.06 -8.94
C ASP A 84 -11.51 2.18 -9.10
N ILE A 85 -10.76 1.26 -8.51
CA ILE A 85 -9.28 1.27 -8.55
C ILE A 85 -8.75 1.06 -9.96
N LEU A 86 -9.39 0.20 -10.76
CA LEU A 86 -8.95 -0.07 -12.13
C LEU A 86 -9.02 1.19 -12.98
N LYS A 87 -10.11 1.97 -12.84
CA LYS A 87 -10.33 3.20 -13.61
C LYS A 87 -9.55 4.39 -13.10
N TYR A 88 -9.37 4.53 -11.78
CA TYR A 88 -8.94 5.80 -11.18
C TYR A 88 -7.61 5.77 -10.43
N HIS A 89 -6.88 4.64 -10.38
CA HIS A 89 -5.60 4.52 -9.65
C HIS A 89 -4.58 5.63 -9.94
N ASN A 90 -4.46 6.07 -11.20
CA ASN A 90 -3.53 7.14 -11.59
C ASN A 90 -3.84 8.51 -10.94
N GLY A 91 -5.08 8.70 -10.48
CA GLY A 91 -5.54 9.92 -9.81
C GLY A 91 -5.93 9.69 -8.34
N TYR A 92 -5.49 8.57 -7.74
CA TYR A 92 -5.66 8.33 -6.32
C TYR A 92 -4.74 9.24 -5.52
N LYS A 93 -5.29 9.86 -4.48
CA LYS A 93 -4.50 10.57 -3.46
C LYS A 93 -4.02 9.60 -2.38
N ALA A 94 -3.05 10.02 -1.57
CA ALA A 94 -2.56 9.22 -0.44
C ALA A 94 -3.66 8.65 0.47
N VAL A 95 -4.74 9.40 0.74
CA VAL A 95 -5.87 8.90 1.56
C VAL A 95 -6.61 7.72 0.91
N GLU A 96 -6.66 7.67 -0.42
CA GLU A 96 -7.31 6.57 -1.14
C GLU A 96 -6.42 5.34 -1.15
N TRP A 97 -5.10 5.53 -1.34
CA TRP A 97 -4.13 4.45 -1.20
C TRP A 97 -4.05 3.91 0.23
N ARG A 98 -4.12 4.79 1.25
CA ARG A 98 -4.28 4.38 2.64
C ARG A 98 -5.49 3.47 2.80
N ASN A 99 -6.68 3.93 2.41
CA ASN A 99 -7.91 3.16 2.54
C ASN A 99 -7.85 1.84 1.76
N TRP A 100 -7.22 1.83 0.58
CA TRP A 100 -6.92 0.61 -0.17
C TRP A 100 -6.11 -0.38 0.68
N ILE A 101 -4.97 0.02 1.26
CA ILE A 101 -4.16 -0.87 2.10
C ILE A 101 -4.98 -1.38 3.29
N ILE A 102 -5.54 -0.48 4.09
CA ILE A 102 -6.04 -0.84 5.43
C ILE A 102 -7.45 -1.45 5.45
N LEU A 103 -8.28 -1.18 4.43
CA LEU A 103 -9.69 -1.61 4.41
C LEU A 103 -10.00 -2.57 3.27
N PHE A 104 -9.50 -2.31 2.05
CA PHE A 104 -10.06 -2.95 0.85
C PHE A 104 -9.19 -4.05 0.26
N SER A 105 -7.86 -3.91 0.32
CA SER A 105 -6.93 -4.79 -0.38
C SER A 105 -7.11 -6.26 0.02
N LEU A 106 -7.03 -6.59 1.32
CA LEU A 106 -7.18 -7.97 1.80
C LEU A 106 -8.54 -8.60 1.43
N PRO A 107 -9.71 -8.03 1.77
CA PRO A 107 -10.98 -8.67 1.46
C PRO A 107 -11.22 -8.80 -0.05
N LEU A 108 -10.81 -7.82 -0.87
CA LEU A 108 -11.04 -7.84 -2.31
C LEU A 108 -10.06 -8.76 -3.05
N LEU A 109 -8.82 -8.91 -2.55
CA LEU A 109 -7.82 -9.80 -3.17
C LEU A 109 -7.94 -11.25 -2.72
N ARG A 110 -8.58 -11.54 -1.58
CA ARG A 110 -8.65 -12.88 -0.97
C ARG A 110 -9.18 -13.98 -1.90
N LYS A 111 -10.08 -13.65 -2.82
CA LYS A 111 -10.65 -14.63 -3.77
C LYS A 111 -9.71 -14.95 -4.93
N TYR A 112 -8.76 -14.08 -5.23
CA TYR A 112 -7.97 -14.13 -6.45
C TYR A 112 -6.50 -14.44 -6.19
N LEU A 113 -5.97 -14.04 -5.03
CA LEU A 113 -4.60 -14.36 -4.64
C LEU A 113 -4.57 -15.65 -3.82
N ASP A 114 -3.56 -16.46 -4.12
CA ASP A 114 -3.17 -17.59 -3.28
C ASP A 114 -2.90 -17.15 -1.84
N LYS A 115 -3.16 -18.07 -0.90
CA LYS A 115 -3.01 -17.82 0.55
C LYS A 115 -1.63 -17.28 0.91
N ARG A 116 -0.58 -17.72 0.22
CA ARG A 116 0.81 -17.32 0.42
C ARG A 116 1.01 -15.83 0.14
N HIS A 117 0.57 -15.35 -1.03
CA HIS A 117 0.66 -13.93 -1.41
C HIS A 117 -0.21 -13.05 -0.53
N LEU A 118 -1.43 -13.51 -0.20
CA LEU A 118 -2.31 -12.79 0.70
C LEU A 118 -1.72 -12.68 2.11
N GLN A 119 -1.06 -13.73 2.61
CA GLN A 119 -0.38 -13.72 3.90
C GLN A 119 0.83 -12.78 3.88
N GLY A 120 1.62 -12.80 2.81
CA GLY A 120 2.70 -11.84 2.58
C GLY A 120 2.19 -10.40 2.69
N TRP A 121 1.20 -10.04 1.89
CA TRP A 121 0.60 -8.70 1.92
C TRP A 121 -0.04 -8.33 3.26
N SER A 122 -0.62 -9.31 3.97
CA SER A 122 -1.21 -9.07 5.29
C SER A 122 -0.21 -8.54 6.32
N ASN A 123 1.08 -8.84 6.17
CA ASN A 123 2.13 -8.29 7.04
C ASN A 123 2.26 -6.78 6.85
N ILE A 124 2.23 -6.27 5.60
CA ILE A 124 2.22 -4.84 5.31
C ILE A 124 0.97 -4.18 5.89
N VAL A 125 -0.21 -4.77 5.68
CA VAL A 125 -1.45 -4.20 6.20
C VAL A 125 -1.42 -4.06 7.72
N LYS A 126 -0.89 -5.05 8.43
CA LYS A 126 -0.71 -4.99 9.90
C LYS A 126 0.32 -3.93 10.30
N ALA A 127 1.47 -3.88 9.64
CA ALA A 127 2.52 -2.90 9.93
C ALA A 127 2.00 -1.47 9.76
N VAL A 128 1.34 -1.19 8.64
CA VAL A 128 0.75 0.12 8.34
C VAL A 128 -0.33 0.50 9.37
N LYS A 129 -1.15 -0.45 9.82
CA LYS A 129 -2.15 -0.18 10.87
C LYS A 129 -1.48 0.23 12.19
N LEU A 130 -0.44 -0.49 12.62
CA LEU A 130 0.33 -0.12 13.82
C LEU A 130 0.96 1.27 13.68
N CYS A 131 1.55 1.59 12.52
CA CYS A 131 2.13 2.91 12.27
C CYS A 131 1.10 4.05 12.20
N LEU A 132 -0.19 3.74 12.05
CA LEU A 132 -1.28 4.72 12.03
C LEU A 132 -1.89 4.95 13.42
N GLU A 133 -1.51 4.17 14.43
CA GLU A 133 -1.98 4.38 15.79
C GLU A 133 -1.50 5.74 16.33
N PRO A 134 -2.33 6.50 17.07
CA PRO A 134 -1.94 7.79 17.61
C PRO A 134 -0.75 7.73 18.57
N VAL A 135 -0.58 6.59 19.23
CA VAL A 135 0.52 6.29 20.15
C VAL A 135 1.00 4.88 19.87
N ILE A 136 2.31 4.71 19.73
CA ILE A 136 2.97 3.43 19.49
C ILE A 136 3.97 3.15 20.61
N SER A 137 3.92 1.96 21.18
CA SER A 137 4.89 1.48 22.18
C SER A 137 6.16 0.92 21.50
N GLU A 138 7.25 0.81 22.26
CA GLU A 138 8.50 0.21 21.76
C GLU A 138 8.29 -1.23 21.25
N ASP A 139 7.52 -2.05 21.97
CA ASP A 139 7.17 -3.40 21.55
C ASP A 139 6.41 -3.41 20.20
N GLN A 140 5.51 -2.45 19.98
CA GLN A 140 4.80 -2.32 18.71
C GLN A 140 5.70 -1.83 17.58
N VAL A 141 6.74 -1.04 17.88
CA VAL A 141 7.78 -0.69 16.89
C VAL A 141 8.56 -1.93 16.47
N ASP A 142 8.92 -2.78 17.42
CA ASP A 142 9.56 -4.07 17.13
C ASP A 142 8.65 -4.98 16.30
N ASP A 143 7.35 -5.01 16.61
CA ASP A 143 6.36 -5.74 15.82
C ASP A 143 6.29 -5.22 14.37
N VAL A 144 6.28 -3.90 14.17
CA VAL A 144 6.34 -3.29 12.84
C VAL A 144 7.60 -3.77 12.11
N GLN A 145 8.77 -3.72 12.74
CA GLN A 145 10.01 -4.18 12.12
C GLN A 145 9.93 -5.66 11.72
N GLN A 146 9.40 -6.52 12.59
CA GLN A 146 9.24 -7.94 12.30
C GLN A 146 8.26 -8.20 11.15
N LEU A 147 7.14 -7.46 11.09
CA LEU A 147 6.15 -7.57 10.03
C LEU A 147 6.75 -7.17 8.67
N LEU A 148 7.52 -6.07 8.63
CA LEU A 148 8.20 -5.64 7.41
C LEU A 148 9.25 -6.65 6.94
N LYS A 149 10.04 -7.22 7.86
CA LYS A 149 10.99 -8.32 7.55
C LYS A 149 10.27 -9.55 6.98
N LYS A 150 9.14 -9.95 7.57
CA LYS A 150 8.34 -11.08 7.07
C LYS A 150 7.76 -10.82 5.68
N PHE A 151 7.37 -9.59 5.38
CA PHE A 151 6.98 -9.22 4.02
C PHE A 151 8.15 -9.31 3.04
N LEU A 152 9.32 -8.80 3.43
CA LEU A 152 10.51 -8.84 2.58
C LEU A 152 10.93 -10.28 2.27
N ASP A 153 11.02 -11.15 3.29
CA ASP A 153 11.34 -12.57 3.11
C ASP A 153 10.33 -13.28 2.20
N TYR A 154 9.04 -12.96 2.32
CA TYR A 154 8.02 -13.44 1.39
C TYR A 154 8.31 -12.95 -0.05
N TYR A 155 8.58 -11.67 -0.22
CA TYR A 155 8.75 -11.05 -1.54
C TYR A 155 10.00 -11.60 -2.25
N GLU A 156 11.09 -11.77 -1.52
CA GLU A 156 12.34 -12.37 -2.03
C GLU A 156 12.19 -13.87 -2.36
N ARG A 157 11.35 -14.63 -1.64
CA ARG A 157 11.21 -16.06 -1.92
C ARG A 157 10.23 -16.38 -3.05
N PHE A 158 9.19 -15.58 -3.19
CA PHE A 158 8.04 -15.93 -4.03
C PHE A 158 7.75 -14.94 -5.15
N VAL A 159 8.41 -13.77 -5.18
CA VAL A 159 8.19 -12.75 -6.21
C VAL A 159 9.47 -12.46 -7.00
N VAL A 160 10.59 -12.23 -6.32
CA VAL A 160 11.87 -11.87 -6.95
C VAL A 160 12.81 -13.07 -6.89
N TYR A 161 13.16 -13.64 -8.03
CA TYR A 161 14.22 -14.66 -8.08
C TYR A 161 15.59 -13.97 -8.03
N PHE A 162 16.33 -14.17 -6.94
CA PHE A 162 17.78 -13.96 -6.89
C PHE A 162 18.50 -15.29 -7.15
#